data_AF-A0A8J3K781-F1
#
_entry.id   AF-A0A8J3K781-F1
#
_cell.length_a   1.000
_cell.length_b   1.000
_cell.length_c   1.000
_cell.angle_alpha   90.00
_cell.angle_beta   90.00
_cell.angle_gamma   90.00
#
_symmetry.space_group_name_H-M   'P 1'
#
loop_
_entity.id
_entity.type
_entity.pdbx_description
1 polymer ?
#
loop_
_entity_poly.entity_id
_entity_poly.type
_entity_poly.pdbx_seq_one_letter_code
_entity_poly.pdbx_strand_id
1 'polypeptide(L)'
;MSTHPDSSTTIQHDRLDGLVDAAGAELTAAGPMRYRGAAYLPELDGGPWFDPSAWQWAASVEDAWPEIRHEFETMAAQAVTQEYRQPFDADRHAPGRPATGGSGGWDVVFLQRHGTWVKRNADLFPATRATLVRSPIATGEAMFSVLGPGQRILPHSSGCNLVVTCHLPLDVPPGAGICVAGQNRTWTEGAILAFDDSWLHRAWNDADRPRVVLIWDVWHPGLTADEVDRLSGLLPRLMPDIEG
;
A
#
# COMPACT_ATOMS: atom_id res chain seq x y z
N MET A 1 5.52 58.56 16.68
CA MET A 1 6.34 57.44 17.20
C MET A 1 5.54 56.18 16.93
N SER A 2 5.92 55.45 15.89
CA SER A 2 5.34 54.14 15.56
C SER A 2 5.82 53.09 16.54
N THR A 3 4.90 52.29 17.08
CA THR A 3 5.21 51.05 17.78
C THR A 3 4.81 49.90 16.87
N HIS A 4 5.81 49.16 16.38
CA HIS A 4 5.65 47.91 15.66
C HIS A 4 5.01 46.84 16.57
N PRO A 5 4.16 45.94 16.02
CA PRO A 5 3.76 44.74 16.74
C PRO A 5 4.89 43.69 16.66
N ASP A 6 5.21 43.15 17.82
CA ASP A 6 6.16 42.08 18.05
C ASP A 6 5.72 40.82 17.30
N SER A 7 6.54 40.38 16.35
CA SER A 7 6.32 39.17 15.56
C SER A 7 6.90 38.01 16.34
N SER A 8 6.11 37.44 17.24
CA SER A 8 6.47 36.19 17.91
C SER A 8 6.54 35.06 16.88
N THR A 9 7.73 34.80 16.37
CA THR A 9 8.09 33.62 15.58
C THR A 9 7.69 32.38 16.38
N THR A 10 6.56 31.77 16.01
CA THR A 10 6.28 30.39 16.42
C THR A 10 7.40 29.54 15.87
N ILE A 11 8.27 29.02 16.74
CA ILE A 11 9.16 27.91 16.38
C ILE A 11 8.22 26.73 16.08
N GLN A 12 7.89 26.53 14.81
CA GLN A 12 7.37 25.24 14.37
C GLN A 12 8.54 24.27 14.57
N HIS A 13 8.51 23.48 15.64
CA HIS A 13 9.39 22.32 15.72
C HIS A 13 9.14 21.46 14.49
N ASP A 14 10.21 21.09 13.79
CA ASP A 14 10.15 20.19 12.65
C ASP A 14 9.62 18.85 13.18
N ARG A 15 8.44 18.42 12.74
CA ARG A 15 7.79 17.20 13.26
C ARG A 15 8.62 15.94 12.98
N LEU A 16 9.59 16.01 12.06
CA LEU A 16 10.52 14.93 11.78
C LEU A 16 11.65 14.80 12.81
N ASP A 17 11.90 15.81 13.66
CA ASP A 17 12.96 15.81 14.67
C ASP A 17 12.78 14.73 15.76
N GLY A 18 11.62 14.07 15.79
CA GLY A 18 11.27 12.99 16.72
C GLY A 18 10.95 11.65 16.07
N LEU A 19 11.29 11.45 14.79
CA LEU A 19 11.08 10.17 14.09
C LEU A 19 12.05 9.11 14.64
N VAL A 20 11.71 8.54 15.79
CA VAL A 20 12.37 7.36 16.37
C VAL A 20 11.75 6.09 15.78
N ASP A 21 12.58 5.07 15.59
CA ASP A 21 12.19 3.69 15.34
C ASP A 21 11.29 3.24 16.51
N ALA A 22 9.97 3.46 16.36
CA ALA A 22 9.02 3.37 17.45
C ALA A 22 8.70 1.90 17.69
N ALA A 23 9.46 1.25 18.56
CA ALA A 23 9.10 -0.06 19.10
C ALA A 23 8.11 0.13 20.26
N GLY A 24 6.81 0.01 20.00
CA GLY A 24 5.83 -0.22 21.07
C GLY A 24 4.35 0.01 20.72
N ALA A 25 3.59 -1.08 20.56
CA ALA A 25 2.42 -1.43 21.40
C ALA A 25 1.72 -2.73 20.92
N GLU A 26 1.08 -3.43 21.87
CA GLU A 26 0.44 -4.76 21.75
C GLU A 26 -0.72 -4.84 20.75
N LEU A 27 -0.68 -5.88 19.89
CA LEU A 27 -1.79 -6.31 19.05
C LEU A 27 -2.83 -7.06 19.91
N THR A 28 -3.96 -6.42 20.23
CA THR A 28 -5.14 -7.14 20.69
C THR A 28 -6.41 -6.59 20.05
N ALA A 29 -7.39 -7.47 19.81
CA ALA A 29 -8.73 -7.10 19.35
C ALA A 29 -9.50 -6.18 20.34
N ALA A 30 -8.92 -5.90 21.51
CA ALA A 30 -9.47 -5.06 22.57
C ALA A 30 -8.65 -3.77 22.83
N GLY A 31 -7.58 -3.52 22.05
CA GLY A 31 -6.69 -2.35 22.13
C GLY A 31 -6.69 -1.50 20.85
N PRO A 32 -5.86 -0.43 20.76
CA PRO A 32 -5.81 0.40 19.56
C PRO A 32 -5.48 -0.45 18.33
N MET A 33 -6.36 -0.45 17.32
CA MET A 33 -6.27 -1.29 16.11
C MET A 33 -5.17 -0.85 15.13
N ARG A 34 -4.15 -0.13 15.60
CA ARG A 34 -3.09 0.47 14.79
C ARG A 34 -1.75 0.14 15.41
N TYR A 35 -0.85 -0.43 14.62
CA TYR A 35 0.52 -0.65 15.07
C TYR A 35 1.30 0.65 14.84
N ARG A 36 1.98 1.13 15.89
CA ARG A 36 2.91 2.25 15.80
C ARG A 36 4.31 1.64 15.70
N GLY A 37 4.78 1.47 14.47
CA GLY A 37 6.03 0.79 14.14
C GLY A 37 7.05 1.73 13.50
N ALA A 38 7.85 1.17 12.59
CA ALA A 38 9.15 1.65 12.11
C ALA A 38 9.26 3.12 11.67
N ALA A 39 8.16 3.78 11.32
CA ALA A 39 8.09 5.25 11.18
C ALA A 39 6.65 5.76 11.39
N TYR A 40 6.45 6.63 12.37
CA TYR A 40 5.11 7.10 12.74
C TYR A 40 5.08 8.59 13.11
N LEU A 41 4.12 9.33 12.53
CA LEU A 41 3.83 10.73 12.85
C LEU A 41 2.40 10.88 13.39
N PRO A 42 2.21 11.16 14.70
CA PRO A 42 0.88 11.30 15.31
C PRO A 42 -0.03 12.36 14.68
N GLU A 43 0.57 13.38 14.07
CA GLU A 43 -0.14 14.48 13.40
C GLU A 43 -0.85 14.05 12.12
N LEU A 44 -0.54 12.87 11.59
CA LEU A 44 -1.19 12.30 10.39
C LEU A 44 -2.42 11.45 10.73
N ASP A 45 -2.84 11.38 11.99
CA ASP A 45 -4.00 10.59 12.42
C ASP A 45 -5.31 11.19 11.86
N GLY A 46 -5.91 10.56 10.84
CA GLY A 46 -7.16 11.00 10.20
C GLY A 46 -8.23 9.93 9.98
N GLY A 47 -7.90 8.66 10.24
CA GLY A 47 -8.76 7.50 10.02
C GLY A 47 -8.15 6.48 9.03
N PRO A 48 -8.77 5.30 8.88
CA PRO A 48 -8.19 4.20 8.10
C PRO A 48 -8.40 4.33 6.58
N TRP A 49 -9.33 5.18 6.12
CA TRP A 49 -9.75 5.25 4.72
C TRP A 49 -9.55 6.64 4.14
N PHE A 50 -9.13 6.69 2.88
CA PHE A 50 -8.97 7.93 2.11
C PHE A 50 -9.97 7.97 0.96
N ASP A 51 -10.32 9.19 0.54
CA ASP A 51 -11.11 9.45 -0.66
C ASP A 51 -10.18 9.83 -1.82
N PRO A 52 -9.93 8.91 -2.76
CA PRO A 52 -9.02 9.17 -3.88
C PRO A 52 -9.59 10.15 -4.92
N SER A 53 -10.90 10.48 -4.87
CA SER A 53 -11.51 11.43 -5.81
C SER A 53 -10.92 12.85 -5.70
N ALA A 54 -10.28 13.17 -4.56
CA ALA A 54 -9.57 14.42 -4.36
C ALA A 54 -8.20 14.47 -5.09
N TRP A 55 -7.71 13.34 -5.61
CA TRP A 55 -6.38 13.24 -6.21
C TRP A 55 -6.46 13.25 -7.74
N GLN A 56 -5.90 14.28 -8.36
CA GLN A 56 -5.91 14.41 -9.84
C GLN A 56 -5.20 13.24 -10.54
N TRP A 57 -4.15 12.69 -9.93
CA TRP A 57 -3.44 11.54 -10.47
C TRP A 57 -4.29 10.26 -10.41
N ALA A 58 -5.20 10.12 -9.44
CA ALA A 58 -6.04 8.94 -9.28
C ALA A 58 -7.00 8.78 -10.46
N ALA A 59 -7.69 9.87 -10.85
CA ALA A 59 -8.56 9.87 -12.03
C ALA A 59 -7.81 9.42 -13.30
N SER A 60 -6.56 9.86 -13.49
CA SER A 60 -5.75 9.42 -14.63
C SER A 60 -5.40 7.93 -14.60
N VAL A 61 -5.27 7.34 -13.41
CA VAL A 61 -5.00 5.91 -13.24
C VAL A 61 -6.27 5.10 -13.50
N GLU A 62 -7.41 5.58 -13.02
CA GLU A 62 -8.73 4.98 -13.25
C GLU A 62 -9.12 5.04 -14.74
N ASP A 63 -8.82 6.14 -15.44
CA ASP A 63 -9.03 6.27 -16.90
C ASP A 63 -8.20 5.25 -17.70
N ALA A 64 -7.00 4.93 -17.23
CA ALA A 64 -6.11 3.94 -17.86
C ALA A 64 -6.47 2.49 -17.50
N TRP A 65 -7.43 2.27 -16.60
CA TRP A 65 -7.79 0.94 -16.09
C TRP A 65 -8.10 -0.10 -17.18
N PRO A 66 -8.83 0.20 -18.27
CA PRO A 66 -9.11 -0.80 -19.30
C PRO A 66 -7.82 -1.37 -19.93
N GLU A 67 -6.81 -0.53 -20.15
CA GLU A 67 -5.52 -0.96 -20.69
C GLU A 67 -4.73 -1.77 -19.66
N ILE A 68 -4.67 -1.31 -18.40
CA ILE A 68 -4.00 -2.02 -17.30
C ILE A 68 -4.58 -3.43 -17.12
N ARG A 69 -5.91 -3.53 -17.11
CA ARG A 69 -6.62 -4.81 -17.03
C ARG A 69 -6.28 -5.71 -18.22
N HIS A 70 -6.31 -5.15 -19.43
CA HIS A 70 -6.01 -5.89 -20.64
C HIS A 70 -4.57 -6.46 -20.66
N GLU A 71 -3.57 -5.69 -20.21
CA GLU A 71 -2.19 -6.17 -20.09
C GLU A 71 -2.11 -7.35 -19.10
N PHE A 72 -2.74 -7.22 -17.93
CA PHE A 72 -2.78 -8.29 -16.93
C PHE A 72 -3.44 -9.56 -17.48
N GLU A 73 -4.62 -9.45 -18.07
CA GLU A 73 -5.35 -10.59 -18.63
C GLU A 73 -4.57 -11.28 -19.75
N THR A 74 -3.91 -10.52 -20.61
CA THR A 74 -3.08 -11.06 -21.69
C THR A 74 -1.91 -11.87 -21.15
N MET A 75 -1.17 -11.32 -20.17
CA MET A 75 -0.05 -12.03 -19.54
C MET A 75 -0.52 -13.21 -18.67
N ALA A 76 -1.70 -13.13 -18.07
CA ALA A 76 -2.30 -14.23 -17.33
C ALA A 76 -2.71 -15.38 -18.25
N ALA A 77 -3.34 -15.10 -19.39
CA ALA A 77 -3.76 -16.09 -20.37
C ALA A 77 -2.58 -16.86 -21.00
N GLN A 78 -1.42 -16.21 -21.11
CA GLN A 78 -0.18 -16.83 -21.59
C GLN A 78 0.59 -17.61 -20.51
N ALA A 79 0.03 -17.73 -19.29
CA ALA A 79 0.69 -18.27 -18.10
C ALA A 79 2.00 -17.56 -17.70
N VAL A 80 2.33 -16.44 -18.36
CA VAL A 80 3.50 -15.60 -18.08
C VAL A 80 3.46 -15.15 -16.63
N THR A 81 2.32 -14.66 -16.12
CA THR A 81 2.23 -14.26 -14.70
C THR A 81 2.53 -15.39 -13.72
N GLN A 82 2.26 -16.67 -14.06
CA GLN A 82 2.53 -17.80 -13.16
C GLN A 82 4.02 -18.05 -12.97
N GLU A 83 4.86 -17.74 -13.97
CA GLU A 83 6.32 -17.85 -13.86
C GLU A 83 6.94 -16.78 -12.94
N TYR A 84 6.23 -15.65 -12.75
CA TYR A 84 6.73 -14.48 -12.01
C TYR A 84 6.04 -14.25 -10.67
N ARG A 85 5.06 -15.10 -10.36
CA ARG A 85 4.37 -15.09 -9.07
C ARG A 85 5.36 -15.50 -7.99
N GLN A 86 5.60 -14.58 -7.07
CA GLN A 86 6.32 -14.86 -5.84
C GLN A 86 5.27 -15.09 -4.75
N PRO A 87 5.34 -16.22 -4.01
CA PRO A 87 4.51 -16.40 -2.83
C PRO A 87 4.77 -15.26 -1.87
N PHE A 88 3.71 -14.55 -1.48
CA PHE A 88 3.82 -13.45 -0.55
C PHE A 88 3.28 -13.91 0.81
N ASP A 89 4.04 -13.59 1.86
CA ASP A 89 3.68 -13.96 3.22
C ASP A 89 3.88 -12.74 4.12
N ALA A 90 2.78 -12.04 4.41
CA ALA A 90 2.79 -10.92 5.34
C ALA A 90 3.10 -11.34 6.79
N ASP A 91 3.11 -12.63 7.09
CA ASP A 91 3.22 -13.21 8.44
C ASP A 91 4.57 -13.89 8.72
N ARG A 92 5.59 -13.77 7.84
CA ARG A 92 6.91 -14.43 8.03
C ARG A 92 7.60 -14.12 9.37
N HIS A 93 7.22 -13.03 10.02
CA HIS A 93 7.76 -12.60 11.31
C HIS A 93 6.97 -13.09 12.54
N ALA A 94 5.85 -13.81 12.36
CA ALA A 94 5.05 -14.35 13.47
C ALA A 94 5.60 -15.71 13.95
N PRO A 95 6.15 -15.84 15.17
CA PRO A 95 6.73 -17.09 15.65
C PRO A 95 5.68 -18.21 15.72
N GLY A 96 5.98 -19.36 15.12
CA GLY A 96 5.22 -20.61 15.32
C GLY A 96 3.94 -20.78 14.49
N ARG A 97 3.73 -19.99 13.42
CA ARG A 97 2.57 -20.13 12.53
C ARG A 97 2.96 -20.67 11.15
N PRO A 98 2.17 -21.55 10.53
CA PRO A 98 2.44 -22.04 9.19
C PRO A 98 2.28 -20.91 8.17
N ALA A 99 3.23 -20.81 7.24
CA ALA A 99 3.21 -19.87 6.13
C ALA A 99 1.90 -20.01 5.34
N THR A 100 1.19 -18.89 5.12
CA THR A 100 0.01 -18.86 4.23
C THR A 100 0.38 -18.65 2.76
N GLY A 101 1.65 -18.35 2.47
CA GLY A 101 2.19 -18.15 1.13
C GLY A 101 2.67 -19.45 0.49
N GLY A 102 2.01 -19.87 -0.60
CA GLY A 102 2.39 -21.03 -1.40
C GLY A 102 1.53 -21.09 -2.68
N SER A 103 1.98 -21.81 -3.71
CA SER A 103 1.36 -21.81 -5.05
C SER A 103 -0.15 -22.11 -4.99
N GLY A 104 -0.95 -21.05 -5.17
CA GLY A 104 -2.42 -21.06 -5.10
C GLY A 104 -3.04 -20.24 -3.95
N GLY A 105 -2.22 -19.69 -3.05
CA GLY A 105 -2.63 -18.92 -1.87
C GLY A 105 -2.71 -17.41 -2.13
N TRP A 106 -1.59 -16.72 -1.93
CA TRP A 106 -1.41 -15.31 -2.24
C TRP A 106 -0.06 -15.13 -2.95
N ASP A 107 -0.13 -14.67 -4.20
CA ASP A 107 1.04 -14.42 -5.03
C ASP A 107 1.11 -12.94 -5.45
N VAL A 108 2.32 -12.45 -5.68
CA VAL A 108 2.55 -11.10 -6.22
C VAL A 108 3.41 -11.11 -7.48
N VAL A 109 3.16 -10.14 -8.37
CA VAL A 109 4.02 -9.83 -9.52
C VAL A 109 4.52 -8.40 -9.34
N PHE A 110 5.77 -8.26 -8.86
CA PHE A 110 6.39 -6.96 -8.67
C PHE A 110 6.68 -6.27 -10.00
N LEU A 111 6.21 -5.03 -10.14
CA LEU A 111 6.54 -4.11 -11.24
C LEU A 111 7.69 -3.18 -10.83
N GLN A 112 7.65 -2.68 -9.60
CA GLN A 112 8.69 -1.88 -8.96
C GLN A 112 8.98 -2.47 -7.58
N ARG A 113 10.26 -2.50 -7.19
CA ARG A 113 10.72 -2.93 -5.87
C ARG A 113 11.96 -2.14 -5.49
N HIS A 114 12.05 -1.65 -4.25
CA HIS A 114 13.16 -0.81 -3.77
C HIS A 114 13.44 0.41 -4.67
N GLY A 115 12.38 1.06 -5.16
CA GLY A 115 12.49 2.21 -6.06
C GLY A 115 12.94 1.84 -7.49
N THR A 116 13.25 0.57 -7.75
CA THR A 116 13.74 0.11 -9.07
C THR A 116 12.66 -0.67 -9.80
N TRP A 117 12.47 -0.35 -11.08
CA TRP A 117 11.57 -1.13 -11.95
C TRP A 117 12.15 -2.53 -12.17
N VAL A 118 11.36 -3.56 -11.93
CA VAL A 118 11.68 -4.95 -12.27
C VAL A 118 11.57 -5.08 -13.78
N LYS A 119 12.66 -4.75 -14.50
CA LYS A 119 12.66 -4.59 -15.97
C LYS A 119 11.91 -5.70 -16.70
N ARG A 120 12.16 -6.96 -16.34
CA ARG A 120 11.52 -8.13 -16.96
C ARG A 120 10.00 -8.11 -16.86
N ASN A 121 9.45 -7.66 -15.73
CA ASN A 121 8.00 -7.57 -15.52
C ASN A 121 7.47 -6.25 -16.10
N ALA A 122 8.11 -5.12 -15.79
CA ALA A 122 7.66 -3.80 -16.21
C ALA A 122 7.58 -3.63 -17.75
N ASP A 123 8.44 -4.31 -18.51
CA ASP A 123 8.39 -4.30 -19.98
C ASP A 123 7.18 -5.10 -20.55
N LEU A 124 6.57 -5.99 -19.76
CA LEU A 124 5.34 -6.71 -20.12
C LEU A 124 4.07 -5.88 -19.89
N PHE A 125 4.17 -4.83 -19.07
CA PHE A 125 3.05 -3.97 -18.68
C PHE A 125 3.34 -2.49 -18.97
N PRO A 126 3.64 -2.11 -20.23
CA PRO A 126 4.05 -0.75 -20.60
C PRO A 126 3.02 0.34 -20.25
N ALA A 127 1.72 0.11 -20.44
CA ALA A 127 0.66 1.06 -20.09
C ALA A 127 0.53 1.20 -18.57
N THR A 128 0.60 0.07 -17.84
CA THR A 128 0.63 0.07 -16.38
C THR A 128 1.83 0.86 -15.85
N ARG A 129 3.02 0.62 -16.41
CA ARG A 129 4.24 1.36 -16.04
C ARG A 129 4.11 2.85 -16.35
N ALA A 130 3.65 3.21 -17.55
CA ALA A 130 3.50 4.62 -17.94
C ALA A 130 2.51 5.36 -17.02
N THR A 131 1.46 4.67 -16.58
CA THR A 131 0.47 5.19 -15.65
C THR A 131 1.06 5.38 -14.25
N LEU A 132 1.75 4.36 -13.72
CA LEU A 132 2.34 4.39 -12.39
C LEU A 132 3.48 5.42 -12.25
N VAL A 133 4.28 5.66 -13.29
CA VAL A 133 5.32 6.72 -13.29
C VAL A 133 4.73 8.11 -13.05
N ARG A 134 3.44 8.32 -13.36
CA ARG A 134 2.75 9.59 -13.12
C ARG A 134 2.02 9.66 -11.78
N SER A 135 1.99 8.56 -11.03
CA SER A 135 1.48 8.48 -9.67
C SER A 135 2.60 8.84 -8.69
N PRO A 136 2.32 9.51 -7.55
CA PRO A 136 3.33 9.87 -6.56
C PRO A 136 3.73 8.66 -5.68
N ILE A 137 4.35 7.65 -6.29
CA ILE A 137 4.79 6.44 -5.58
C ILE A 137 5.82 6.80 -4.51
N ALA A 138 5.54 6.41 -3.26
CA ALA A 138 6.36 6.75 -2.10
C ALA A 138 7.40 5.67 -1.76
N THR A 139 6.97 4.42 -1.63
CA THR A 139 7.83 3.29 -1.19
C THR A 139 8.73 2.76 -2.30
N GLY A 140 8.42 3.10 -3.56
CA GLY A 140 9.08 2.49 -4.71
C GLY A 140 8.69 1.03 -4.90
N GLU A 141 7.55 0.62 -4.36
CA GLU A 141 6.92 -0.67 -4.58
C GLU A 141 5.63 -0.51 -5.37
N ALA A 142 5.47 -1.37 -6.38
CA ALA A 142 4.23 -1.52 -7.11
C ALA A 142 4.11 -2.96 -7.59
N MET A 143 2.95 -3.58 -7.41
CA MET A 143 2.77 -5.00 -7.68
C MET A 143 1.32 -5.35 -8.04
N PHE A 144 1.14 -6.37 -8.88
CA PHE A 144 -0.15 -7.06 -8.95
C PHE A 144 -0.22 -8.08 -7.81
N SER A 145 -1.27 -8.02 -7.00
CA SER A 145 -1.57 -8.99 -5.94
C SER A 145 -2.68 -9.92 -6.40
N VAL A 146 -2.39 -11.23 -6.41
CA VAL A 146 -3.32 -12.29 -6.80
C VAL A 146 -3.63 -13.15 -5.58
N LEU A 147 -4.88 -13.12 -5.12
CA LEU A 147 -5.35 -13.93 -4.00
C LEU A 147 -6.23 -15.06 -4.56
N GLY A 148 -5.81 -16.30 -4.35
CA GLY A 148 -6.47 -17.48 -4.89
C GLY A 148 -7.85 -17.74 -4.28
N PRO A 149 -8.62 -18.69 -4.85
CA PRO A 149 -9.92 -19.09 -4.33
C PRO A 149 -9.87 -19.62 -2.88
N GLY A 150 -10.79 -19.19 -2.04
CA GLY A 150 -10.91 -19.60 -0.63
C GLY A 150 -9.79 -19.09 0.29
N GLN A 151 -8.95 -18.18 -0.18
CA GLN A 151 -7.77 -17.73 0.55
C GLN A 151 -8.05 -16.52 1.43
N ARG A 152 -7.27 -16.41 2.51
CA ARG A 152 -7.33 -15.30 3.47
C ARG A 152 -5.94 -14.81 3.79
N ILE A 153 -5.79 -13.49 3.78
CA ILE A 153 -4.64 -12.80 4.32
C ILE A 153 -4.96 -12.51 5.78
N LEU A 154 -4.10 -12.97 6.70
CA LEU A 154 -4.31 -12.79 8.14
C LEU A 154 -4.17 -11.31 8.54
N PRO A 155 -4.71 -10.91 9.70
CA PRO A 155 -4.57 -9.54 10.20
C PRO A 155 -3.10 -9.13 10.37
N HIS A 156 -2.67 -8.10 9.65
CA HIS A 156 -1.31 -7.54 9.69
C HIS A 156 -1.35 -6.01 9.59
N SER A 157 -0.20 -5.36 9.71
CA SER A 157 -0.03 -3.91 9.65
C SER A 157 1.41 -3.56 9.28
N SER A 158 1.62 -2.55 8.44
CA SER A 158 2.97 -2.04 8.12
C SER A 158 3.64 -1.35 9.30
N GLY A 159 2.84 -0.70 10.16
CA GLY A 159 3.34 0.15 11.23
C GLY A 159 3.86 1.51 10.76
N CYS A 160 3.69 1.85 9.47
CA CYS A 160 4.14 3.10 8.88
C CYS A 160 2.95 3.93 8.42
N ASN A 161 2.71 5.09 9.04
CA ASN A 161 1.61 5.98 8.64
C ASN A 161 2.04 7.12 7.70
N LEU A 162 3.26 7.05 7.17
CA LEU A 162 3.80 8.04 6.25
C LEU A 162 3.27 7.85 4.82
N VAL A 163 2.65 6.71 4.54
CA VAL A 163 2.15 6.33 3.22
C VAL A 163 0.69 5.90 3.28
N VAL A 164 0.05 5.90 2.12
CA VAL A 164 -1.31 5.43 1.90
C VAL A 164 -1.26 4.36 0.81
N THR A 165 -1.76 3.17 1.12
CA THR A 165 -1.83 2.05 0.20
C THR A 165 -3.03 2.20 -0.72
N CYS A 166 -2.77 2.15 -2.02
CA CYS A 166 -3.77 2.27 -3.08
C CYS A 166 -3.98 0.91 -3.74
N HIS A 167 -5.25 0.48 -3.84
CA HIS A 167 -5.65 -0.69 -4.61
C HIS A 167 -6.45 -0.25 -5.84
N LEU A 168 -5.96 -0.55 -7.05
CA LEU A 168 -6.75 -0.51 -8.28
C LEU A 168 -7.25 -1.94 -8.61
N PRO A 169 -8.55 -2.23 -8.50
CA PRO A 169 -9.07 -3.58 -8.68
C PRO A 169 -9.24 -3.91 -10.16
N LEU A 170 -8.67 -5.03 -10.61
CA LEU A 170 -8.66 -5.42 -12.04
C LEU A 170 -9.70 -6.49 -12.33
N ASP A 171 -9.73 -7.52 -11.50
CA ASP A 171 -10.69 -8.62 -11.58
C ASP A 171 -11.02 -9.09 -10.16
N VAL A 172 -12.19 -8.72 -9.66
CA VAL A 172 -12.59 -8.98 -8.28
C VAL A 172 -13.93 -9.73 -8.24
N PRO A 173 -13.93 -11.03 -7.86
CA PRO A 173 -15.17 -11.76 -7.74
C PRO A 173 -16.02 -11.30 -6.55
N PRO A 174 -17.36 -11.45 -6.64
CA PRO A 174 -18.23 -11.41 -5.47
C PRO A 174 -17.73 -12.38 -4.40
N GLY A 175 -17.69 -11.95 -3.14
CA GLY A 175 -17.16 -12.75 -2.03
C GLY A 175 -15.69 -12.42 -1.66
N ALA A 176 -15.00 -11.60 -2.46
CA ALA A 176 -13.74 -10.99 -2.03
C ALA A 176 -13.98 -9.71 -1.23
N GLY A 177 -13.13 -9.45 -0.23
CA GLY A 177 -13.22 -8.23 0.57
C GLY A 177 -11.96 -7.92 1.37
N ILE A 178 -11.98 -6.74 1.99
CA ILE A 178 -10.93 -6.21 2.85
C ILE A 178 -11.55 -5.64 4.12
N CYS A 179 -10.84 -5.75 5.24
CA CYS A 179 -11.20 -5.10 6.48
C CYS A 179 -9.99 -4.31 6.98
N VAL A 180 -10.18 -3.01 7.23
CA VAL A 180 -9.17 -2.12 7.79
C VAL A 180 -9.76 -1.48 9.03
N ALA A 181 -9.07 -1.56 10.17
CA ALA A 181 -9.56 -1.04 11.45
C ALA A 181 -10.99 -1.52 11.80
N GLY A 182 -11.31 -2.78 11.49
CA GLY A 182 -12.64 -3.36 11.76
C GLY A 182 -13.74 -2.99 10.76
N GLN A 183 -13.44 -2.14 9.78
CA GLN A 183 -14.40 -1.69 8.77
C GLN A 183 -14.26 -2.53 7.51
N ASN A 184 -15.28 -3.30 7.16
CA ASN A 184 -15.28 -4.12 5.95
C ASN A 184 -15.62 -3.26 4.71
N ARG A 185 -14.90 -3.46 3.62
CA ARG A 185 -15.21 -2.93 2.28
C ARG A 185 -15.03 -4.00 1.21
N THR A 186 -15.68 -3.78 0.08
CA THR A 186 -15.44 -4.51 -1.17
C THR A 186 -14.85 -3.56 -2.20
N TRP A 187 -14.26 -4.12 -3.24
CA TRP A 187 -13.73 -3.33 -4.36
C TRP A 187 -14.79 -3.10 -5.43
N THR A 188 -14.64 -2.00 -6.17
CA THR A 188 -15.31 -1.77 -7.45
C THR A 188 -14.23 -1.77 -8.51
N GLU A 189 -14.35 -2.64 -9.51
CA GLU A 189 -13.39 -2.71 -10.61
C GLU A 189 -13.23 -1.34 -11.29
N GLY A 190 -11.99 -0.92 -11.49
CA GLY A 190 -11.66 0.38 -12.08
C GLY A 190 -11.69 1.59 -11.13
N ALA A 191 -12.14 1.43 -9.89
CA ALA A 191 -12.13 2.50 -8.90
C ALA A 191 -11.10 2.24 -7.80
N ILE A 192 -10.24 3.23 -7.53
CA ILE A 192 -9.20 3.12 -6.52
C ILE A 192 -9.84 3.03 -5.13
N LEU A 193 -9.32 2.12 -4.32
CA LEU A 193 -9.61 2.03 -2.89
C LEU A 193 -8.31 2.31 -2.13
N ALA A 194 -8.32 3.37 -1.32
CA ALA A 194 -7.13 3.87 -0.63
C ALA A 194 -7.30 3.82 0.90
N PHE A 195 -6.30 3.33 1.60
CA PHE A 195 -6.32 3.14 3.05
C PHE A 195 -4.93 3.27 3.67
N ASP A 196 -4.90 3.56 4.96
CA ASP A 196 -3.67 3.55 5.76
C ASP A 196 -3.48 2.13 6.31
N ASP A 197 -2.43 1.46 5.83
CA ASP A 197 -2.12 0.07 6.15
C ASP A 197 -1.33 -0.09 7.47
N SER A 198 -1.04 1.01 8.17
CA SER A 198 -0.59 0.98 9.58
C SER A 198 -1.72 0.61 10.54
N TRP A 199 -2.98 0.66 10.06
CA TRP A 199 -4.09 0.02 10.75
C TRP A 199 -4.08 -1.47 10.51
N LEU A 200 -4.47 -2.24 11.53
CA LEU A 200 -4.66 -3.67 11.41
C LEU A 200 -5.67 -3.96 10.30
N HIS A 201 -5.22 -4.71 9.31
CA HIS A 201 -6.01 -5.04 8.14
C HIS A 201 -5.84 -6.48 7.70
N ARG A 202 -6.88 -6.99 7.04
CA ARG A 202 -6.94 -8.35 6.49
C ARG A 202 -7.73 -8.34 5.19
N ALA A 203 -7.52 -9.33 4.34
CA ALA A 203 -8.31 -9.52 3.13
C ALA A 203 -8.70 -10.99 2.95
N TRP A 204 -9.74 -11.24 2.15
CA TRP A 204 -10.22 -12.58 1.84
C TRP A 204 -10.72 -12.66 0.41
N ASN A 205 -10.73 -13.88 -0.11
CA ASN A 205 -11.39 -14.24 -1.35
C ASN A 205 -12.20 -15.52 -1.14
N ASP A 206 -13.48 -15.39 -0.79
CA ASP A 206 -14.37 -16.54 -0.59
C ASP A 206 -14.97 -17.06 -1.92
N ALA A 207 -14.52 -16.53 -3.06
CA ALA A 207 -14.97 -16.96 -4.38
C ALA A 207 -14.23 -18.21 -4.88
N ASP A 208 -14.71 -18.75 -6.00
CA ASP A 208 -14.14 -19.90 -6.72
C ASP A 208 -13.08 -19.51 -7.76
N ARG A 209 -12.83 -18.20 -7.94
CA ARG A 209 -11.86 -17.65 -8.88
C ARG A 209 -10.92 -16.63 -8.19
N PRO A 210 -9.72 -16.38 -8.74
CA PRO A 210 -8.77 -15.45 -8.13
C PRO A 210 -9.30 -14.01 -8.05
N ARG A 211 -8.85 -13.26 -7.04
CA ARG A 211 -9.00 -11.80 -6.93
C ARG A 211 -7.69 -11.12 -7.30
N VAL A 212 -7.73 -10.18 -8.23
CA VAL A 212 -6.57 -9.44 -8.74
C VAL A 212 -6.72 -7.94 -8.48
N VAL A 213 -5.74 -7.37 -7.80
CA VAL A 213 -5.64 -5.92 -7.54
C VAL A 213 -4.21 -5.45 -7.85
N LEU A 214 -4.07 -4.26 -8.43
CA LEU A 214 -2.79 -3.56 -8.52
C LEU A 214 -2.61 -2.74 -7.23
N ILE A 215 -1.45 -2.86 -6.59
CA ILE A 215 -1.11 -2.23 -5.31
C ILE A 215 0.13 -1.34 -5.50
N TRP A 216 0.08 -0.14 -4.93
CA TRP A 216 1.24 0.74 -4.73
C TRP A 216 0.95 1.70 -3.57
N ASP A 217 2.00 2.28 -3.00
CA ASP A 217 1.85 3.26 -1.92
C ASP A 217 2.15 4.67 -2.41
N VAL A 218 1.40 5.64 -1.91
CA VAL A 218 1.62 7.07 -2.14
C VAL A 218 1.90 7.78 -0.83
N TRP A 219 2.52 8.96 -0.88
CA TRP A 219 2.76 9.74 0.34
C TRP A 219 1.45 10.13 1.01
N HIS A 220 1.44 10.09 2.34
CA HIS A 220 0.29 10.54 3.10
C HIS A 220 0.00 12.03 2.79
N PRO A 221 -1.25 12.41 2.45
CA PRO A 221 -1.57 13.76 1.97
C PRO A 221 -1.38 14.87 3.03
N GLY A 222 -1.22 14.50 4.30
CA GLY A 222 -0.87 15.41 5.40
C GLY A 222 0.63 15.74 5.51
N LEU A 223 1.48 15.13 4.68
CA LEU A 223 2.90 15.48 4.58
C LEU A 223 3.10 16.71 3.68
N THR A 224 4.01 17.58 4.09
CA THR A 224 4.47 18.71 3.27
C THR A 224 5.47 18.26 2.21
N ALA A 225 5.70 19.08 1.17
CA ALA A 225 6.70 18.78 0.15
C ALA A 225 8.11 18.62 0.75
N ASP A 226 8.49 19.48 1.70
CA ASP A 226 9.79 19.40 2.39
C ASP A 226 9.92 18.11 3.22
N GLU A 227 8.83 17.66 3.85
CA GLU A 227 8.80 16.38 4.58
C GLU A 227 8.95 15.19 3.62
N VAL A 228 8.25 15.22 2.48
CA VAL A 228 8.36 14.20 1.43
C VAL A 228 9.79 14.13 0.88
N ASP A 229 10.42 15.27 0.59
CA ASP A 229 11.79 15.31 0.07
C ASP A 229 12.79 14.70 1.06
N ARG A 230 12.64 15.00 2.35
CA ARG A 230 13.48 14.43 3.42
C ARG A 230 13.23 12.94 3.61
N LEU A 231 11.97 12.52 3.62
CA LEU A 231 11.57 11.14 3.84
C LEU A 231 11.92 10.24 2.64
N SER A 232 11.94 10.76 1.41
CA SER A 232 12.24 9.98 0.20
C SER A 232 13.61 9.29 0.26
N GLY A 233 14.60 9.90 0.93
CA GLY A 233 15.93 9.29 1.15
C GLY A 233 16.00 8.32 2.33
N LEU A 234 15.01 8.35 3.23
CA LEU A 234 14.99 7.61 4.50
C LEU A 234 14.00 6.44 4.48
N LEU A 235 12.88 6.56 3.77
CA LEU A 235 11.80 5.58 3.77
C LEU A 235 12.26 4.15 3.43
N PRO A 236 13.15 3.91 2.44
CA PRO A 236 13.67 2.57 2.19
C PRO A 236 14.45 1.96 3.37
N ARG A 237 14.95 2.78 4.30
CA ARG A 237 15.62 2.32 5.54
C ARG A 237 14.65 2.13 6.69
N LEU A 238 13.56 2.88 6.70
CA LEU A 238 12.51 2.85 7.72
C LEU A 238 11.50 1.75 7.46
N MET A 239 11.32 1.34 6.22
CA MET A 239 10.53 0.18 5.83
C MET A 239 11.48 -0.84 5.18
N PRO A 240 12.43 -1.41 5.94
CA PRO A 240 13.18 -2.54 5.42
C PRO A 240 12.18 -3.64 5.07
N ASP A 241 12.47 -4.40 4.02
CA ASP A 241 11.64 -5.50 3.55
C ASP A 241 10.90 -6.21 4.70
N ILE A 242 9.61 -6.50 4.52
CA ILE A 242 8.91 -7.54 5.31
C ILE A 242 9.56 -8.94 5.05
N GLU A 243 10.61 -8.98 4.21
CA GLU A 243 11.51 -10.11 3.94
C GLU A 243 12.85 -9.96 4.69
N GLY A 244 12.90 -10.55 5.88
CA GLY A 244 14.07 -11.22 6.43
C GLY A 244 13.75 -12.70 6.60
#